data_AF-A0A7L9GB33-F1
#
_entry.id   AF-A0A7L9GB33-F1
#
_cell.length_a   1.000
_cell.length_b   1.000
_cell.length_c   1.000
_cell.angle_alpha   90.00
_cell.angle_beta   90.00
_cell.angle_gamma   90.00
#
_symmetry.space_group_name_H-M   'P 1'
#
loop_
_entity.id
_entity.type
_entity.pdbx_description
1 polymer ?
#
loop_
_entity_poly.entity_id
_entity_poly.type
_entity_poly.pdbx_seq_one_letter_code
_entity_poly.pdbx_strand_id
1 'polypeptide(L)'
;MIDVELPNLMQVRAFIRVAELGSVSRATEVLFRAQSVVTRAIAELEARFAVPLFERHANGMRLTDYGECLLPRAQRVLAELDGVPSLLGTAQGEPLYLFQARRLQVFVKLCETRHMQTVARHFGLSQPAVSAALKVLEGGCGQPLFVRTSRGLQPTVASRDILFPIRRALNELRLLDSDLSAMQGTLRGVVHVGALPLGRSRILPDAILRFTAQHPQVRVVTNESPFDLLATELRVGDVDFVLGALRPHDYASDLVGEPLINEEMVLLARRGHPLLHTHLTLQGVHQARWVLPRAGSPARQLLDNCFAAAGLTAPWPVVESADLAVIRGLLVRSDMLAAVSAHQLAYEIASGELQRLPLALPGTARAIGLMQRSGCLQSPAAVALMACIRQVITEQA
;
A
#
# COMPACT_ATOMS: atom_id res chain seq x y z
N MET A 1 -0.80 -7.12 -10.59
CA MET A 1 -1.03 -8.33 -9.79
C MET A 1 -0.39 -9.50 -10.49
N ILE A 2 0.55 -10.17 -9.83
CA ILE A 2 0.97 -11.52 -10.19
C ILE A 2 -0.24 -12.43 -9.97
N ASP A 3 -0.47 -13.39 -10.87
CA ASP A 3 -1.57 -14.36 -10.79
C ASP A 3 -1.27 -15.38 -9.67
N VAL A 4 -1.31 -14.91 -8.41
CA VAL A 4 -1.22 -15.78 -7.24
C VAL A 4 -2.57 -16.43 -7.08
N GLU A 5 -2.60 -17.76 -7.07
CA GLU A 5 -3.81 -18.52 -6.79
C GLU A 5 -4.27 -18.21 -5.36
N LEU A 6 -5.38 -17.50 -5.22
CA LEU A 6 -5.91 -17.11 -3.91
C LEU A 6 -6.69 -18.26 -3.25
N PRO A 7 -6.70 -18.34 -1.90
CA PRO A 7 -7.56 -19.28 -1.18
C PRO A 7 -9.03 -19.17 -1.61
N ASN A 8 -9.75 -20.29 -1.60
CA ASN A 8 -11.14 -20.32 -2.01
C ASN A 8 -12.03 -19.66 -0.93
N LEU A 9 -12.72 -18.57 -1.29
CA LEU A 9 -13.60 -17.84 -0.38
C LEU A 9 -14.71 -18.70 0.25
N MET A 10 -15.22 -19.71 -0.47
CA MET A 10 -16.21 -20.63 0.11
C MET A 10 -15.61 -21.55 1.18
N GLN A 11 -14.33 -21.93 1.04
CA GLN A 11 -13.60 -22.68 2.06
C GLN A 11 -13.29 -21.80 3.28
N VAL A 12 -12.85 -20.56 3.05
CA VAL A 12 -12.64 -19.55 4.11
C VAL A 12 -13.92 -19.30 4.89
N ARG A 13 -15.06 -19.15 4.19
CA ARG A 13 -16.38 -19.02 4.81
C ARG A 13 -16.73 -20.25 5.66
N ALA A 14 -16.52 -21.46 5.15
CA ALA A 14 -16.78 -22.70 5.89
C ALA A 14 -15.91 -22.79 7.16
N PHE A 15 -14.62 -22.45 7.05
CA PHE A 15 -13.70 -22.36 8.17
C PHE A 15 -14.22 -21.42 9.26
N ILE A 16 -14.62 -20.19 8.92
CA ILE A 16 -15.15 -19.21 9.88
C ILE A 16 -16.41 -19.75 10.58
N ARG A 17 -17.36 -20.32 9.83
CA ARG A 17 -18.60 -20.85 10.45
C ARG A 17 -18.36 -22.04 11.37
N VAL A 18 -17.41 -22.91 11.05
CA VAL A 18 -17.05 -24.01 11.95
C VAL A 18 -16.32 -23.49 13.20
N ALA A 19 -15.46 -22.48 13.06
CA ALA A 19 -14.80 -21.83 14.18
C ALA A 19 -15.79 -21.15 15.13
N GLU A 20 -16.77 -20.41 14.59
CA GLU A 20 -17.80 -19.70 15.38
C GLU A 20 -18.73 -20.66 16.14
N LEU A 21 -19.11 -21.78 15.51
CA LEU A 21 -20.11 -22.70 16.05
C LEU A 21 -19.52 -23.86 16.86
N GLY A 22 -18.21 -24.08 16.75
CA GLY A 22 -17.50 -25.22 17.36
C GLY A 22 -17.96 -26.59 16.83
N SER A 23 -18.68 -26.65 15.71
CA SER A 23 -19.28 -27.88 15.20
C SER A 23 -19.49 -27.83 13.69
N VAL A 24 -19.01 -28.88 12.99
CA VAL A 24 -19.26 -29.05 11.56
C VAL A 24 -20.76 -29.21 11.29
N SER A 25 -21.47 -30.02 12.09
CA SER A 25 -22.90 -30.26 11.89
C SER A 25 -23.71 -28.99 12.06
N ARG A 26 -23.45 -28.16 13.08
CA ARG A 26 -24.14 -26.85 13.20
C ARG A 26 -23.80 -25.91 12.05
N ALA A 27 -22.55 -25.92 11.57
CA ALA A 27 -22.18 -25.13 10.40
C ALA A 27 -22.92 -25.58 9.13
N THR A 28 -23.28 -26.86 8.98
CA THR A 28 -24.06 -27.33 7.81
C THR A 28 -25.44 -26.68 7.73
N GLU A 29 -26.10 -26.51 8.87
CA GLU A 29 -27.41 -25.89 8.99
C GLU A 29 -27.34 -24.42 8.56
N VAL A 30 -26.35 -23.68 9.07
CA VAL A 30 -26.15 -22.25 8.75
C VAL A 30 -25.68 -22.05 7.30
N LEU A 31 -24.80 -22.91 6.81
CA LEU A 31 -24.25 -22.80 5.46
C LEU A 31 -25.23 -23.29 4.38
N PHE A 32 -26.30 -24.00 4.77
CA PHE A 32 -27.23 -24.72 3.89
C PHE A 32 -26.49 -25.66 2.91
N ARG A 33 -25.54 -26.46 3.45
CA ARG A 33 -24.70 -27.39 2.69
C ARG A 33 -24.62 -28.74 3.38
N ALA A 34 -24.44 -29.80 2.60
CA ALA A 34 -24.21 -31.14 3.16
C ALA A 34 -22.92 -31.20 4.00
N GLN A 35 -22.91 -32.04 5.04
CA GLN A 35 -21.75 -32.21 5.95
C GLN A 35 -20.46 -32.63 5.23
N SER A 36 -20.57 -33.48 4.21
CA SER A 36 -19.43 -33.88 3.39
C SER A 36 -18.78 -32.70 2.66
N VAL A 37 -19.57 -31.70 2.24
CA VAL A 37 -19.08 -30.48 1.57
C VAL A 37 -18.31 -29.59 2.55
N VAL A 38 -18.85 -29.36 3.76
CA VAL A 38 -18.19 -28.53 4.78
C VAL A 38 -16.90 -29.19 5.26
N THR A 39 -16.93 -30.51 5.51
CA THR A 39 -15.75 -31.27 5.93
C THR A 39 -14.66 -31.25 4.86
N ARG A 40 -15.04 -31.44 3.58
CA ARG A 40 -14.12 -31.37 2.45
C ARG A 40 -13.53 -29.96 2.29
N ALA A 41 -14.34 -28.91 2.46
CA ALA A 41 -13.88 -27.53 2.37
C ALA A 41 -12.80 -27.21 3.41
N ILE A 42 -12.95 -27.70 4.65
CA ILE A 42 -11.92 -27.58 5.69
C ILE A 42 -10.67 -28.37 5.29
N ALA A 43 -10.82 -29.64 4.91
CA ALA A 43 -9.68 -30.49 4.56
C ALA A 43 -8.88 -29.95 3.35
N GLU A 44 -9.54 -29.37 2.35
CA GLU A 44 -8.87 -28.73 1.21
C GLU A 44 -8.13 -27.45 1.63
N LEU A 45 -8.68 -26.68 2.58
CA LEU A 45 -8.02 -25.49 3.12
C LEU A 45 -6.79 -25.85 3.95
N GLU A 46 -6.90 -26.86 4.82
CA GLU A 46 -5.78 -27.43 5.58
C GLU A 46 -4.69 -28.00 4.67
N ALA A 47 -5.08 -28.70 3.61
CA ALA A 47 -4.15 -29.24 2.62
C ALA A 47 -3.40 -28.14 1.87
N ARG A 48 -4.09 -27.02 1.53
CA ARG A 48 -3.45 -25.86 0.90
C ARG A 48 -2.37 -25.26 1.80
N PHE A 49 -2.68 -25.05 3.07
CA PHE A 49 -1.76 -24.44 4.02
C PHE A 49 -0.76 -25.43 4.64
N ALA A 50 -0.92 -26.73 4.36
CA ALA A 50 -0.14 -27.82 4.94
C ALA A 50 -0.12 -27.81 6.48
N VAL A 51 -1.21 -27.37 7.12
CA VAL A 51 -1.37 -27.36 8.58
C VAL A 51 -2.79 -27.74 8.97
N PRO A 52 -3.00 -28.43 10.11
CA PRO A 52 -4.32 -28.61 10.67
C PRO A 52 -4.81 -27.28 11.25
N LEU A 53 -6.00 -26.86 10.86
CA LEU A 53 -6.66 -25.65 11.37
C LEU A 53 -7.60 -25.99 12.53
N PHE A 54 -8.06 -27.24 12.60
CA PHE A 54 -8.90 -27.72 13.69
C PHE A 54 -8.39 -29.01 14.32
N GLU A 55 -8.73 -29.19 15.59
CA GLU A 55 -8.63 -30.43 16.34
C GLU A 55 -10.02 -30.94 16.73
N ARG A 56 -10.21 -32.26 16.65
CA ARG A 56 -11.45 -32.93 17.04
C ARG A 56 -11.46 -33.19 18.53
N HIS A 57 -12.57 -32.85 19.18
CA HIS A 57 -12.82 -33.10 20.59
C HIS A 57 -14.16 -33.79 20.79
N ALA A 58 -14.38 -34.39 21.96
CA ALA A 58 -15.66 -35.02 22.32
C ALA A 58 -16.86 -34.08 22.18
N ASN A 59 -16.64 -32.77 22.35
CA ASN A 59 -17.67 -31.73 22.31
C ASN A 59 -17.69 -30.93 20.99
N GLY A 60 -16.95 -31.33 19.95
CA GLY A 60 -16.97 -30.67 18.64
C GLY A 60 -15.58 -30.41 18.04
N MET A 61 -15.43 -29.24 17.40
CA MET A 61 -14.21 -28.78 16.74
C MET A 61 -13.64 -27.59 17.48
N ARG A 62 -12.33 -27.59 17.76
CA ARG A 62 -11.61 -26.43 18.30
C ARG A 62 -10.52 -26.01 17.33
N LEU A 63 -10.19 -24.73 17.30
CA LEU A 63 -9.08 -24.24 16.50
C LEU A 63 -7.76 -24.75 17.07
N THR A 64 -6.82 -25.07 16.20
CA THR A 64 -5.40 -25.17 16.56
C THR A 64 -4.80 -23.76 16.65
N ASP A 65 -3.56 -23.61 17.12
CA ASP A 65 -2.85 -22.33 17.09
C ASP A 65 -2.80 -21.72 15.67
N TYR A 66 -2.68 -22.56 14.63
CA TYR A 66 -2.76 -22.14 13.23
C TYR A 66 -4.15 -21.60 12.86
N GLY A 67 -5.21 -22.29 13.31
CA GLY A 67 -6.58 -21.84 13.16
C GLY A 67 -6.83 -20.50 13.87
N GLU A 68 -6.32 -20.33 15.09
CA GLU A 68 -6.43 -19.09 15.85
C GLU A 68 -5.69 -17.92 15.17
N CYS A 69 -4.51 -18.19 14.59
CA CYS A 69 -3.76 -17.19 13.82
C CYS A 69 -4.48 -16.78 12.52
N LEU A 70 -5.09 -17.73 11.82
CA LEU A 70 -5.78 -17.47 10.55
C LEU A 70 -7.10 -16.71 10.72
N LEU A 71 -7.82 -16.96 11.82
CA LEU A 71 -9.18 -16.50 12.04
C LEU A 71 -9.37 -14.98 11.90
N PRO A 72 -8.57 -14.10 12.55
CA PRO A 72 -8.76 -12.66 12.47
C PRO A 72 -8.68 -12.15 11.03
N ARG A 73 -7.75 -12.64 10.23
CA ARG A 73 -7.62 -12.22 8.82
C ARG A 73 -8.75 -12.78 7.96
N ALA A 74 -9.12 -14.05 8.16
CA ALA A 74 -10.25 -14.66 7.47
C ALA A 74 -11.55 -13.88 7.71
N GLN A 75 -11.81 -13.47 8.95
CA GLN A 75 -12.97 -12.64 9.31
C GLN A 75 -12.95 -11.28 8.61
N ARG A 76 -11.78 -10.65 8.50
CA ARG A 76 -11.64 -9.37 7.76
C ARG A 76 -11.97 -9.52 6.29
N VAL A 77 -11.58 -10.63 5.65
CA VAL A 77 -11.96 -10.91 4.25
C VAL A 77 -13.49 -10.91 4.09
N LEU A 78 -14.21 -11.62 4.97
CA LEU A 78 -15.67 -11.68 4.90
C LEU A 78 -16.31 -10.34 5.26
N ALA A 79 -15.83 -9.65 6.30
CA ALA A 79 -16.37 -8.35 6.71
C ALA A 79 -16.33 -7.30 5.58
N GLU A 80 -15.27 -7.29 4.78
CA GLU A 80 -15.18 -6.41 3.61
C GLU A 80 -16.22 -6.75 2.53
N LEU A 81 -16.49 -8.04 2.31
CA LEU A 81 -17.47 -8.48 1.31
C LEU A 81 -18.92 -8.35 1.82
N ASP A 82 -19.17 -8.63 3.09
CA ASP A 82 -20.48 -8.53 3.75
C ASP A 82 -20.98 -7.08 3.82
N GLY A 83 -20.07 -6.09 3.81
CA GLY A 83 -20.42 -4.67 3.73
C GLY A 83 -20.86 -4.19 2.34
N VAL A 84 -20.58 -4.95 1.27
CA VAL A 84 -20.86 -4.54 -0.11
C VAL A 84 -22.36 -4.30 -0.39
N PRO A 85 -23.29 -5.19 0.03
CA PRO A 85 -24.73 -4.97 -0.19
C PRO A 85 -25.25 -3.65 0.38
N SER A 86 -24.74 -3.22 1.53
CA SER A 86 -25.12 -1.97 2.19
C SER A 86 -24.70 -0.74 1.39
N LEU A 87 -23.51 -0.77 0.76
CA LEU A 87 -23.04 0.31 -0.11
C LEU A 87 -23.91 0.47 -1.36
N LEU A 88 -24.54 -0.63 -1.81
CA LEU A 88 -25.39 -0.65 -2.99
C LEU A 88 -26.87 -0.40 -2.68
N GLY A 89 -27.25 -0.24 -1.41
CA GLY A 89 -28.66 -0.11 -1.01
C GLY A 89 -29.49 -1.38 -1.25
N THR A 90 -28.84 -2.55 -1.28
CA THR A 90 -29.49 -3.85 -1.55
C THR A 90 -29.86 -4.60 -0.27
N ALA A 91 -30.73 -5.60 -0.39
CA ALA A 91 -31.24 -6.38 0.74
C ALA A 91 -30.13 -7.03 1.57
N GLN A 92 -30.34 -7.07 2.89
CA GLN A 92 -29.39 -7.66 3.83
C GLN A 92 -29.42 -9.20 3.72
N GLY A 93 -28.23 -9.80 3.66
CA GLY A 93 -28.01 -11.23 3.53
C GLY A 93 -26.59 -11.50 3.08
N GLU A 94 -26.13 -12.74 3.22
CA GLU A 94 -24.75 -13.10 2.87
C GLU A 94 -24.56 -13.05 1.33
N PRO A 95 -23.63 -12.23 0.82
CA PRO A 95 -23.50 -11.97 -0.61
C PRO A 95 -22.71 -13.09 -1.31
N LEU A 96 -23.29 -14.29 -1.39
CA LEU A 96 -22.62 -15.48 -1.97
C LEU A 96 -22.12 -15.28 -3.41
N TYR A 97 -22.67 -14.31 -4.16
CA TYR A 97 -22.19 -13.93 -5.49
C TYR A 97 -20.79 -13.31 -5.48
N LEU A 98 -20.30 -12.83 -4.32
CA LEU A 98 -18.95 -12.31 -4.12
C LEU A 98 -17.94 -13.40 -3.74
N PHE A 99 -18.37 -14.59 -3.31
CA PHE A 99 -17.47 -15.61 -2.74
C PHE A 99 -16.77 -16.48 -3.80
N GLN A 100 -16.29 -15.82 -4.86
CA GLN A 100 -15.45 -16.41 -5.90
C GLN A 100 -14.30 -15.46 -6.22
N ALA A 101 -13.10 -15.74 -5.68
CA ALA A 101 -11.94 -14.85 -5.79
C ALA A 101 -11.61 -14.46 -7.24
N ARG A 102 -11.64 -15.43 -8.18
CA ARG A 102 -11.39 -15.16 -9.62
C ARG A 102 -12.39 -14.17 -10.23
N ARG A 103 -13.65 -14.22 -9.81
CA ARG A 103 -14.70 -13.29 -10.29
C ARG A 103 -14.42 -11.87 -9.80
N LEU A 104 -14.03 -11.73 -8.53
CA LEU A 104 -13.64 -10.45 -7.96
C LEU A 104 -12.37 -9.89 -8.63
N GLN A 105 -11.37 -10.73 -8.89
CA GLN A 105 -10.16 -10.34 -9.65
C GLN A 105 -10.49 -9.83 -11.06
N VAL A 106 -11.40 -10.50 -11.77
CA VAL A 106 -11.90 -10.06 -13.09
C VAL A 106 -12.57 -8.70 -12.98
N PHE A 107 -13.44 -8.49 -12.00
CA PHE A 107 -14.09 -7.20 -11.75
C PHE A 107 -13.09 -6.07 -11.51
N VAL A 108 -12.14 -6.26 -10.58
CA VAL A 108 -11.10 -5.27 -10.29
C VAL A 108 -10.29 -4.95 -11.55
N LYS A 109 -9.91 -5.96 -12.34
CA LYS A 109 -9.14 -5.75 -13.58
C LYS A 109 -9.95 -5.04 -14.67
N LEU A 110 -11.26 -5.25 -14.73
CA LEU A 110 -12.14 -4.50 -15.64
C LEU A 110 -12.23 -3.03 -15.25
N CYS A 111 -12.26 -2.70 -13.95
CA CYS A 111 -12.21 -1.31 -13.48
C CYS A 111 -10.92 -0.59 -13.92
N GLU A 112 -9.79 -1.28 -13.92
CA GLU A 112 -8.49 -0.75 -14.35
C GLU A 112 -8.39 -0.61 -15.88
N THR A 113 -8.73 -1.67 -16.61
CA THR A 113 -8.41 -1.78 -18.05
C THR A 113 -9.53 -1.32 -18.98
N ARG A 114 -10.78 -1.32 -18.51
CA ARG A 114 -11.97 -0.93 -19.28
C ARG A 114 -12.18 -1.71 -20.59
N HIS A 115 -11.54 -2.89 -20.71
CA HIS A 115 -11.52 -3.69 -21.93
C HIS A 115 -11.60 -5.20 -21.65
N MET A 116 -12.72 -5.83 -22.01
CA MET A 116 -13.00 -7.25 -21.68
C MET A 116 -11.98 -8.24 -22.27
N GLN A 117 -11.55 -8.04 -23.52
CA GLN A 117 -10.58 -8.96 -24.15
C GLN A 117 -9.21 -8.89 -23.49
N THR A 118 -8.83 -7.70 -23.01
CA THR A 118 -7.55 -7.52 -22.30
C THR A 118 -7.58 -8.27 -20.99
N VAL A 119 -8.69 -8.21 -20.26
CA VAL A 119 -8.91 -8.97 -19.02
C VAL A 119 -8.95 -10.47 -19.29
N ALA A 120 -9.66 -10.90 -20.34
CA ALA A 120 -9.74 -12.31 -20.74
C ALA A 120 -8.34 -12.89 -21.00
N ARG A 121 -7.53 -12.21 -21.81
CA ARG A 121 -6.14 -12.61 -22.09
C ARG A 121 -5.26 -12.61 -20.84
N HIS A 122 -5.40 -11.61 -19.97
CA HIS A 122 -4.62 -11.53 -18.73
C HIS A 122 -4.84 -12.73 -17.81
N PHE A 123 -6.07 -13.23 -17.76
CA PHE A 123 -6.47 -14.33 -16.89
C PHE A 123 -6.58 -15.69 -17.60
N GLY A 124 -6.16 -15.81 -18.87
CA GLY A 124 -6.30 -17.05 -19.64
C GLY A 124 -7.76 -17.51 -19.81
N LEU A 125 -8.70 -16.57 -19.82
CA LEU A 125 -10.14 -16.83 -19.96
C LEU A 125 -10.62 -16.49 -21.38
N SER A 126 -11.79 -17.01 -21.75
CA SER A 126 -12.52 -16.53 -22.91
C SER A 126 -13.27 -15.23 -22.58
N GLN A 127 -13.49 -14.36 -23.58
CA GLN A 127 -14.32 -13.17 -23.39
C GLN A 127 -15.75 -13.50 -22.88
N PRO A 128 -16.44 -14.57 -23.36
CA PRO A 128 -17.70 -15.01 -22.77
C PRO A 128 -17.60 -15.37 -21.28
N ALA A 129 -16.50 -15.97 -20.83
CA ALA A 129 -16.31 -16.28 -19.41
C ALA A 129 -16.18 -15.00 -18.55
N VAL A 130 -15.49 -13.98 -19.05
CA VAL A 130 -15.43 -12.64 -18.41
C VAL A 130 -16.83 -12.02 -18.35
N SER A 131 -17.60 -12.09 -19.45
CA SER A 131 -18.96 -11.58 -19.49
C SER A 131 -19.90 -12.32 -18.53
N ALA A 132 -19.76 -13.64 -18.39
CA ALA A 132 -20.56 -14.44 -17.47
C ALA A 132 -20.21 -14.13 -16.00
N ALA A 133 -18.91 -13.99 -15.69
CA ALA A 133 -18.44 -13.58 -14.37
C ALA A 133 -19.02 -12.22 -13.97
N LEU A 134 -19.00 -11.26 -14.89
CA LEU A 134 -19.60 -9.94 -14.67
C LEU A 134 -21.12 -10.03 -14.47
N LYS A 135 -21.83 -10.80 -15.31
CA LYS A 135 -23.29 -10.97 -15.22
C LYS A 135 -23.73 -11.53 -13.88
N VAL A 136 -22.96 -12.44 -13.27
CA VAL A 136 -23.26 -12.94 -11.93
C VAL A 136 -23.09 -11.86 -10.86
N LEU A 137 -22.04 -11.03 -10.96
CA LEU A 137 -21.89 -9.89 -10.04
C LEU A 137 -23.04 -8.90 -10.19
N GLU A 138 -23.37 -8.50 -11.41
CA GLU A 138 -24.47 -7.56 -11.67
C GLU A 138 -25.82 -8.11 -11.21
N GLY A 139 -26.07 -9.40 -11.40
CA GLY A 139 -27.26 -10.08 -10.89
C GLY A 139 -27.33 -10.09 -9.36
N GLY A 140 -26.21 -10.35 -8.69
CA GLY A 140 -26.12 -10.31 -7.23
C GLY A 140 -26.19 -8.92 -6.62
N CYS A 141 -25.62 -7.93 -7.32
CA CYS A 141 -25.68 -6.50 -6.96
C CYS A 141 -27.04 -5.87 -7.29
N GLY A 142 -27.90 -6.53 -8.06
CA GLY A 142 -29.19 -6.01 -8.52
C GLY A 142 -29.11 -4.83 -9.50
N GLN A 143 -27.92 -4.47 -9.98
CA GLN A 143 -27.70 -3.30 -10.83
C GLN A 143 -26.45 -3.46 -11.72
N PRO A 144 -26.38 -2.76 -12.87
CA PRO A 144 -25.21 -2.82 -13.74
C PRO A 144 -23.97 -2.21 -13.06
N LEU A 145 -22.85 -2.92 -13.17
CA LEU A 145 -21.54 -2.47 -12.68
C LEU A 145 -20.75 -1.78 -13.79
N PHE A 146 -21.08 -2.06 -15.04
CA PHE A 146 -20.46 -1.40 -16.18
C PHE A 146 -21.48 -1.02 -17.24
N VAL A 147 -21.19 0.07 -17.96
CA VAL A 147 -21.94 0.48 -19.15
C VAL A 147 -21.04 0.42 -20.37
N ARG A 148 -21.59 -0.08 -21.48
CA ARG A 148 -20.90 -0.04 -22.77
C ARG A 148 -21.07 1.35 -23.36
N THR A 149 -19.95 1.96 -23.73
CA THR A 149 -19.91 3.27 -24.39
C THR A 149 -19.10 3.16 -25.67
N SER A 150 -19.12 4.20 -26.50
CA SER A 150 -18.20 4.32 -27.66
C SER A 150 -16.72 4.31 -27.26
N ARG A 151 -16.41 4.60 -25.98
CA ARG A 151 -15.05 4.56 -25.40
C ARG A 151 -14.77 3.26 -24.64
N GLY A 152 -15.50 2.19 -24.93
CA GLY A 152 -15.35 0.90 -24.26
C GLY A 152 -16.20 0.77 -23.00
N LEU A 153 -15.78 -0.11 -22.09
CA LEU A 153 -16.53 -0.48 -20.90
C LEU A 153 -16.24 0.49 -19.75
N GLN A 154 -17.22 1.27 -19.28
CA GLN A 154 -17.02 2.26 -18.23
C GLN A 154 -17.64 1.80 -16.89
N PRO A 155 -16.92 1.92 -15.76
CA PRO A 155 -17.48 1.63 -14.45
C PRO A 155 -18.66 2.55 -14.09
N THR A 156 -19.73 2.00 -13.53
CA THR A 156 -20.84 2.78 -12.95
C THR A 156 -20.45 3.36 -11.59
N VAL A 157 -21.37 4.15 -10.98
CA VAL A 157 -21.22 4.63 -9.58
C VAL A 157 -21.13 3.42 -8.64
N ALA A 158 -22.08 2.48 -8.75
CA ALA A 158 -22.10 1.23 -7.99
C ALA A 158 -20.78 0.46 -8.08
N SER A 159 -20.16 0.38 -9.26
CA SER A 159 -18.85 -0.26 -9.43
C SER A 159 -17.73 0.46 -8.68
N ARG A 160 -17.73 1.81 -8.66
CA ARG A 160 -16.76 2.58 -7.89
C ARG A 160 -16.96 2.40 -6.38
N ASP A 161 -18.20 2.35 -5.91
CA ASP A 161 -18.53 2.22 -4.50
C ASP A 161 -18.04 0.88 -3.91
N ILE A 162 -18.15 -0.21 -4.68
CA ILE A 162 -17.77 -1.55 -4.22
C ILE A 162 -16.32 -1.92 -4.55
N LEU A 163 -15.62 -1.13 -5.39
CA LEU A 163 -14.25 -1.45 -5.81
C LEU A 163 -13.30 -1.55 -4.62
N PHE A 164 -13.40 -0.62 -3.68
CA PHE A 164 -12.49 -0.54 -2.54
C PHE A 164 -12.63 -1.72 -1.58
N PRO A 165 -13.83 -2.07 -1.07
CA PRO A 165 -13.99 -3.26 -0.23
C PRO A 165 -13.60 -4.56 -0.96
N ILE A 166 -13.92 -4.70 -2.26
CA ILE A 166 -13.52 -5.88 -3.02
C ILE A 166 -11.99 -6.01 -3.12
N ARG A 167 -11.27 -4.90 -3.40
CA ARG A 167 -9.79 -4.91 -3.39
C ARG A 167 -9.25 -5.25 -2.01
N ARG A 168 -9.80 -4.66 -0.94
CA ARG A 168 -9.39 -4.98 0.44
C ARG A 168 -9.57 -6.46 0.76
N ALA A 169 -10.72 -7.05 0.43
CA ALA A 169 -10.97 -8.47 0.64
C ALA A 169 -9.95 -9.36 -0.09
N LEU A 170 -9.64 -9.05 -1.36
CA LEU A 170 -8.63 -9.79 -2.13
C LEU A 170 -7.22 -9.63 -1.55
N ASN A 171 -6.88 -8.44 -1.06
CA ASN A 171 -5.59 -8.15 -0.44
C ASN A 171 -5.43 -8.86 0.91
N GLU A 172 -6.47 -8.89 1.75
CA GLU A 172 -6.49 -9.68 3.00
C GLU A 172 -6.39 -11.19 2.69
N LEU A 173 -7.11 -11.66 1.67
CA LEU A 173 -7.10 -13.07 1.26
C LEU A 173 -5.71 -13.54 0.80
N ARG A 174 -4.93 -12.66 0.15
CA ARG A 174 -3.55 -12.92 -0.27
C ARG A 174 -2.61 -13.13 0.93
N LEU A 175 -2.88 -12.50 2.06
CA LEU A 175 -1.99 -12.51 3.22
C LEU A 175 -2.17 -13.72 4.13
N LEU A 176 -3.23 -14.53 3.93
CA LEU A 176 -3.48 -15.75 4.72
C LEU A 176 -2.29 -16.73 4.68
N ASP A 177 -1.69 -16.94 3.50
CA ASP A 177 -0.50 -17.81 3.36
C ASP A 177 0.72 -17.23 4.11
N SER A 178 0.84 -15.90 4.19
CA SER A 178 1.95 -15.22 4.87
C SER A 178 1.87 -15.39 6.38
N ASP A 179 0.67 -15.23 6.96
CA ASP A 179 0.44 -15.38 8.41
C ASP A 179 0.83 -16.78 8.90
N LEU A 180 0.37 -17.82 8.20
CA LEU A 180 0.66 -19.20 8.58
C LEU A 180 2.13 -19.58 8.39
N SER A 181 2.77 -19.08 7.32
CA SER A 181 4.20 -19.34 7.10
C SER A 181 5.07 -18.83 8.26
N ALA A 182 4.70 -17.67 8.83
CA ALA A 182 5.42 -17.07 9.94
C ALA A 182 5.36 -17.94 11.21
N MET A 183 4.22 -18.59 11.47
CA MET A 183 4.10 -19.56 12.58
C MET A 183 5.01 -20.77 12.40
N GLN A 184 5.29 -21.17 11.16
CA GLN A 184 6.22 -22.24 10.83
C GLN A 184 7.69 -21.79 10.88
N GLY A 185 7.96 -20.58 11.39
CA GLY A 185 9.31 -20.02 11.55
C GLY A 185 9.91 -19.44 10.27
N THR A 186 9.11 -19.27 9.22
CA THR A 186 9.60 -18.74 7.93
C THR A 186 8.74 -17.58 7.43
N LEU A 187 9.32 -16.42 7.18
CA LEU A 187 8.59 -15.35 6.50
C LEU A 187 8.58 -15.59 4.99
N ARG A 188 7.37 -15.66 4.42
CA ARG A 188 7.15 -15.77 2.97
C ARG A 188 6.12 -14.76 2.49
N GLY A 189 6.14 -14.50 1.18
CA GLY A 189 5.13 -13.69 0.50
C GLY A 189 5.72 -12.44 -0.13
N VAL A 190 4.88 -11.41 -0.26
CA VAL A 190 5.23 -10.16 -0.89
C VAL A 190 4.87 -8.99 0.03
N VAL A 191 5.84 -8.12 0.29
CA VAL A 191 5.62 -6.85 1.00
C VAL A 191 5.62 -5.71 -0.02
N HIS A 192 4.53 -4.96 -0.07
CA HIS A 192 4.37 -3.79 -0.92
C HIS A 192 4.59 -2.52 -0.09
N VAL A 193 5.65 -1.78 -0.40
CA VAL A 193 6.03 -0.56 0.32
C VAL A 193 5.93 0.66 -0.60
N GLY A 194 5.11 1.62 -0.20
CA GLY A 194 5.14 2.94 -0.82
C GLY A 194 6.31 3.74 -0.29
N ALA A 195 7.07 4.41 -1.14
CA ALA A 195 8.20 5.21 -0.72
C ALA A 195 8.04 6.64 -1.22
N LEU A 196 8.03 7.63 -0.34
CA LEU A 196 8.15 9.04 -0.71
C LEU A 196 9.64 9.44 -0.80
N PRO A 197 9.99 10.55 -1.49
CA PRO A 197 11.37 10.83 -1.94
C PRO A 197 12.49 10.64 -0.92
N LEU A 198 12.31 11.00 0.36
CA LEU A 198 13.34 10.86 1.38
C LEU A 198 13.69 9.38 1.67
N GLY A 199 12.68 8.53 1.83
CA GLY A 199 12.90 7.12 2.18
C GLY A 199 13.66 6.34 1.11
N ARG A 200 13.59 6.78 -0.15
CA ARG A 200 14.11 6.05 -1.34
C ARG A 200 15.63 5.99 -1.43
N SER A 201 16.35 6.96 -0.88
CA SER A 201 17.76 7.18 -1.20
C SER A 201 18.71 6.35 -0.32
N ARG A 202 18.33 6.09 0.94
CA ARG A 202 19.19 5.40 1.91
C ARG A 202 18.41 4.49 2.86
N ILE A 203 17.41 5.04 3.56
CA ILE A 203 16.67 4.32 4.61
C ILE A 203 16.04 3.02 4.09
N LEU A 204 15.24 3.10 3.02
CA LEU A 204 14.55 1.93 2.49
C LEU A 204 15.51 0.93 1.84
N PRO A 205 16.48 1.33 0.98
CA PRO A 205 17.51 0.41 0.48
C PRO A 205 18.26 -0.35 1.58
N ASP A 206 18.75 0.35 2.61
CA ASP A 206 19.49 -0.27 3.71
C ASP A 206 18.61 -1.26 4.50
N ALA A 207 17.34 -0.89 4.73
CA ALA A 207 16.38 -1.77 5.38
C ALA A 207 16.07 -3.01 4.54
N ILE A 208 15.90 -2.85 3.22
CA ILE A 208 15.67 -3.96 2.28
C ILE A 208 16.88 -4.90 2.24
N LEU A 209 18.11 -4.37 2.22
CA LEU A 209 19.33 -5.19 2.23
C LEU A 209 19.40 -6.07 3.48
N ARG A 210 19.15 -5.50 4.66
CA ARG A 210 19.12 -6.26 5.92
C ARG A 210 17.99 -7.27 5.95
N PHE A 211 16.79 -6.84 5.58
CA PHE A 211 15.58 -7.64 5.61
C PHE A 211 15.68 -8.85 4.67
N THR A 212 16.13 -8.65 3.43
CA THR A 212 16.21 -9.74 2.43
C THR A 212 17.35 -10.72 2.73
N ALA A 213 18.41 -10.29 3.41
CA ALA A 213 19.44 -11.20 3.93
C ALA A 213 18.89 -12.14 5.03
N GLN A 214 17.99 -11.64 5.88
CA GLN A 214 17.34 -12.42 6.95
C GLN A 214 16.14 -13.24 6.44
N HIS A 215 15.46 -12.77 5.39
CA HIS A 215 14.21 -13.35 4.88
C HIS A 215 14.23 -13.50 3.35
N PRO A 216 15.06 -14.41 2.80
CA PRO A 216 15.28 -14.52 1.35
C PRO A 216 14.05 -15.02 0.56
N GLN A 217 13.03 -15.54 1.24
CA GLN A 217 11.78 -16.02 0.64
C GLN A 217 10.69 -14.93 0.57
N VAL A 218 10.97 -13.72 1.05
CA VAL A 218 10.09 -12.57 0.92
C VAL A 218 10.51 -11.71 -0.26
N ARG A 219 9.55 -11.37 -1.12
CA ARG A 219 9.74 -10.37 -2.17
C ARG A 219 9.32 -9.01 -1.66
N VAL A 220 10.17 -7.99 -1.82
CA VAL A 220 9.78 -6.60 -1.59
C VAL A 220 9.43 -5.94 -2.92
N VAL A 221 8.31 -5.25 -2.98
CA VAL A 221 7.86 -4.45 -4.13
C VAL A 221 7.74 -3.01 -3.66
N THR A 222 8.42 -2.09 -4.34
CA THR A 222 8.37 -0.67 -4.02
C THR A 222 7.43 0.07 -4.96
N ASN A 223 6.78 1.14 -4.46
CA ASN A 223 5.99 2.06 -5.27
C ASN A 223 6.39 3.51 -4.98
N GLU A 224 6.88 4.20 -6.01
CA GLU A 224 7.37 5.59 -5.95
C GLU A 224 6.35 6.64 -6.42
N SER A 225 5.05 6.37 -6.28
CA SER A 225 3.97 7.29 -6.68
C SER A 225 3.85 8.53 -5.78
N PRO A 226 3.15 9.59 -6.24
CA PRO A 226 2.71 10.70 -5.39
C PRO A 226 1.88 10.22 -4.20
N PHE A 227 1.88 11.01 -3.12
CA PHE A 227 1.21 10.65 -1.87
C PHE A 227 -0.27 10.29 -2.06
N ASP A 228 -1.03 11.04 -2.87
CA ASP A 228 -2.49 10.80 -3.01
C ASP A 228 -2.81 9.44 -3.66
N LEU A 229 -1.93 8.98 -4.56
CA LEU A 229 -2.04 7.65 -5.13
C LEU A 229 -1.67 6.59 -4.11
N LEU A 230 -0.56 6.77 -3.38
CA LEU A 230 -0.15 5.85 -2.31
C LEU A 230 -1.18 5.79 -1.18
N ALA A 231 -1.84 6.89 -0.85
CA ALA A 231 -2.92 6.95 0.13
C ALA A 231 -4.13 6.14 -0.34
N THR A 232 -4.50 6.24 -1.62
CA THR A 232 -5.54 5.40 -2.22
C THR A 232 -5.15 3.92 -2.18
N GLU A 233 -3.91 3.58 -2.49
CA GLU A 233 -3.41 2.20 -2.46
C GLU A 233 -3.32 1.62 -1.04
N LEU A 234 -2.94 2.42 -0.05
CA LEU A 234 -3.02 2.06 1.38
C LEU A 234 -4.46 1.76 1.79
N ARG A 235 -5.42 2.59 1.35
CA ARG A 235 -6.84 2.42 1.68
C ARG A 235 -7.42 1.11 1.18
N VAL A 236 -6.93 0.62 0.04
CA VAL A 236 -7.40 -0.63 -0.55
C VAL A 236 -6.48 -1.83 -0.23
N GLY A 237 -5.34 -1.62 0.41
CA GLY A 237 -4.39 -2.67 0.80
C GLY A 237 -3.46 -3.16 -0.33
N ASP A 238 -3.30 -2.37 -1.39
CA ASP A 238 -2.33 -2.68 -2.45
C ASP A 238 -0.90 -2.33 -2.03
N VAL A 239 -0.78 -1.38 -1.11
CA VAL A 239 0.44 -1.04 -0.38
C VAL A 239 0.19 -1.36 1.09
N ASP A 240 1.15 -2.04 1.73
CA ASP A 240 1.05 -2.46 3.13
C ASP A 240 1.33 -1.29 4.07
N PHE A 241 2.35 -0.48 3.75
CA PHE A 241 2.68 0.76 4.45
C PHE A 241 3.45 1.72 3.53
N VAL A 242 3.49 3.00 3.89
CA VAL A 242 4.26 4.03 3.19
C VAL A 242 5.35 4.57 4.10
N LEU A 243 6.59 4.63 3.61
CA LEU A 243 7.69 5.35 4.27
C LEU A 243 7.83 6.76 3.67
N GLY A 244 7.78 7.79 4.52
CA GLY A 244 8.17 9.13 4.15
C GLY A 244 7.55 10.24 4.97
N ALA A 245 7.48 11.45 4.38
CA ALA A 245 6.92 12.61 5.06
C ALA A 245 5.46 12.37 5.45
N LEU A 246 5.18 12.48 6.75
CA LEU A 246 3.85 12.32 7.30
C LEU A 246 2.92 13.44 6.82
N ARG A 247 1.62 13.19 6.92
CA ARG A 247 0.59 14.21 6.71
C ARG A 247 -0.17 14.44 8.02
N PRO A 248 -0.67 15.66 8.25
CA PRO A 248 -1.51 15.91 9.40
C PRO A 248 -2.82 15.12 9.26
N HIS A 249 -3.44 14.83 10.40
CA HIS A 249 -4.59 13.92 10.49
C HIS A 249 -5.82 14.41 9.71
N ASP A 250 -5.99 15.72 9.55
CA ASP A 250 -7.07 16.33 8.78
C ASP A 250 -6.98 16.00 7.27
N TYR A 251 -5.78 15.79 6.76
CA TYR A 251 -5.54 15.45 5.35
C TYR A 251 -5.90 14.00 5.02
N ALA A 252 -5.78 13.08 5.99
CA ALA A 252 -6.06 11.67 5.81
C ALA A 252 -6.45 11.00 7.14
N SER A 253 -7.69 11.22 7.58
CA SER A 253 -8.18 10.76 8.89
C SER A 253 -8.26 9.24 9.05
N ASP A 254 -8.23 8.51 7.94
CA ASP A 254 -8.25 7.05 7.89
C ASP A 254 -6.84 6.42 7.81
N LEU A 255 -5.79 7.24 7.80
CA LEU A 255 -4.40 6.83 7.83
C LEU A 255 -3.75 7.26 9.15
N VAL A 256 -2.90 6.39 9.69
CA VAL A 256 -2.15 6.63 10.93
C VAL A 256 -0.67 6.71 10.58
N GLY A 257 -0.01 7.76 11.06
CA GLY A 257 1.42 7.99 10.90
C GLY A 257 2.18 7.79 12.22
N GLU A 258 3.26 7.02 12.17
CA GLU A 258 4.25 6.88 13.24
C GLU A 258 5.47 7.75 12.90
N PRO A 259 5.73 8.85 13.63
CA PRO A 259 6.92 9.67 13.39
C PRO A 259 8.18 8.94 13.86
N LEU A 260 9.21 8.90 13.02
CA LEU A 260 10.48 8.25 13.30
C LEU A 260 11.65 9.24 13.37
N ILE A 261 11.63 10.28 12.54
CA ILE A 261 12.70 11.28 12.43
C ILE A 261 12.08 12.63 12.02
N ASN A 262 12.63 13.74 12.48
CA ASN A 262 12.35 15.06 11.93
C ASN A 262 13.45 15.47 10.96
N GLU A 263 13.05 15.97 9.79
CA GLU A 263 13.97 16.41 8.75
C GLU A 263 13.65 17.85 8.33
N GLU A 264 14.69 18.67 8.19
CA GLU A 264 14.60 20.02 7.64
C GLU A 264 15.13 20.09 6.19
N MET A 265 14.70 21.10 5.44
CA MET A 265 15.25 21.35 4.10
C MET A 265 16.58 22.09 4.22
N VAL A 266 17.53 21.71 3.37
CA VAL A 266 18.82 22.38 3.20
C VAL A 266 18.95 22.91 1.79
N LEU A 267 19.76 23.94 1.62
CA LEU A 267 20.19 24.41 0.31
C LEU A 267 21.43 23.66 -0.14
N LEU A 268 21.35 23.04 -1.32
CA LEU A 268 22.46 22.35 -1.95
C LEU A 268 22.93 23.09 -3.19
N ALA A 269 24.25 23.11 -3.37
CA ALA A 269 24.94 23.59 -4.55
C ALA A 269 26.06 22.61 -4.92
N ARG A 270 26.61 22.73 -6.14
CA ARG A 270 27.82 21.98 -6.52
C ARG A 270 29.03 22.32 -5.65
N ARG A 271 30.03 21.44 -5.70
CA ARG A 271 31.39 21.75 -5.25
C ARG A 271 31.91 23.06 -5.86
N GLY A 272 32.50 23.90 -5.02
CA GLY A 272 33.16 25.15 -5.45
C GLY A 272 32.18 26.21 -5.99
N HIS A 273 30.93 26.17 -5.56
CA HIS A 273 29.94 27.19 -5.89
C HIS A 273 30.32 28.55 -5.25
N PRO A 274 30.20 29.71 -5.96
CA PRO A 274 30.61 31.01 -5.43
C PRO A 274 29.99 31.38 -4.08
N LEU A 275 28.71 31.03 -3.89
CA LEU A 275 27.96 31.28 -2.65
C LEU A 275 28.48 30.54 -1.40
N LEU A 276 29.39 29.57 -1.53
CA LEU A 276 29.99 28.89 -0.37
C LEU A 276 30.94 29.80 0.43
N HIS A 277 31.44 30.87 -0.18
CA HIS A 277 32.43 31.78 0.41
C HIS A 277 31.84 33.14 0.76
N THR A 278 30.51 33.26 0.82
CA THR A 278 29.79 34.51 1.08
C THR A 278 28.89 34.36 2.30
N HIS A 279 28.64 35.46 3.01
CA HIS A 279 27.61 35.49 4.03
C HIS A 279 26.22 35.45 3.38
N LEU A 280 25.47 34.38 3.59
CA LEU A 280 24.19 34.15 2.91
C LEU A 280 23.01 34.69 3.70
N THR A 281 22.02 35.22 2.97
CA THR A 281 20.69 35.56 3.46
C THR A 281 19.64 35.04 2.49
N LEU A 282 18.40 34.86 2.93
CA LEU A 282 17.30 34.47 2.03
C LEU A 282 17.14 35.45 0.86
N GLN A 283 17.32 36.75 1.11
CA GLN A 283 17.31 37.78 0.07
C GLN A 283 18.49 37.62 -0.91
N GLY A 284 19.68 37.30 -0.39
CA GLY A 284 20.89 37.10 -1.21
C GLY A 284 20.80 35.91 -2.16
N VAL A 285 20.04 34.87 -1.80
CA VAL A 285 19.81 33.71 -2.68
C VAL A 285 18.53 33.81 -3.51
N HIS A 286 17.70 34.84 -3.30
CA HIS A 286 16.42 34.99 -3.98
C HIS A 286 16.54 35.04 -5.51
N GLN A 287 17.59 35.71 -6.01
CA GLN A 287 17.88 35.85 -7.44
C GLN A 287 18.74 34.71 -8.03
N ALA A 288 19.08 33.69 -7.23
CA ALA A 288 19.82 32.54 -7.73
C ALA A 288 18.99 31.76 -8.77
N ARG A 289 19.65 30.85 -9.50
CA ARG A 289 18.95 29.96 -10.42
C ARG A 289 18.44 28.75 -9.65
N TRP A 290 17.12 28.64 -9.48
CA TRP A 290 16.54 27.61 -8.63
C TRP A 290 16.04 26.37 -9.40
N VAL A 291 16.30 25.21 -8.82
CA VAL A 291 15.55 23.98 -9.04
C VAL A 291 14.61 23.80 -7.84
N LEU A 292 13.31 23.98 -8.04
CA LEU A 292 12.31 23.88 -6.97
C LEU A 292 11.41 22.64 -7.11
N PRO A 293 10.82 22.15 -6.02
CA PRO A 293 9.72 21.19 -6.10
C PRO A 293 8.57 21.75 -6.93
N ARG A 294 7.82 20.85 -7.59
CA ARG A 294 6.65 21.21 -8.41
C ARG A 294 5.67 22.09 -7.61
N ALA A 295 5.12 23.09 -8.29
CA ALA A 295 4.04 23.93 -7.76
C ALA A 295 2.93 23.09 -7.10
N GLY A 296 2.45 23.55 -5.95
CA GLY A 296 1.40 22.86 -5.17
C GLY A 296 1.85 21.66 -4.35
N SER A 297 3.10 21.20 -4.46
CA SER A 297 3.61 20.12 -3.60
C SER A 297 3.83 20.60 -2.16
N PRO A 298 3.72 19.72 -1.14
CA PRO A 298 3.98 20.09 0.25
C PRO A 298 5.38 20.67 0.48
N ALA A 299 6.40 20.13 -0.20
CA ALA A 299 7.76 20.67 -0.10
C ALA A 299 7.87 22.09 -0.69
N ARG A 300 7.13 22.39 -1.76
CA ARG A 300 7.06 23.74 -2.33
C ARG A 300 6.40 24.70 -1.35
N GLN A 301 5.27 24.32 -0.75
CA GLN A 301 4.56 25.13 0.24
C GLN A 301 5.43 25.48 1.45
N LEU A 302 6.20 24.52 1.98
CA LEU A 302 7.14 24.78 3.09
C LEU A 302 8.18 25.83 2.71
N LEU A 303 8.75 25.73 1.51
CA LEU A 303 9.73 26.70 1.02
C LEU A 303 9.11 28.07 0.79
N ASP A 304 7.95 28.13 0.15
CA ASP A 304 7.23 29.39 -0.11
C ASP A 304 6.89 30.10 1.22
N ASN A 305 6.44 29.34 2.23
CA ASN A 305 6.17 29.86 3.58
C ASN A 305 7.44 30.35 4.28
N CYS A 306 8.58 29.66 4.10
CA CYS A 306 9.87 30.09 4.64
C CYS A 306 10.30 31.47 4.08
N PHE A 307 10.13 31.71 2.78
CA PHE A 307 10.40 33.02 2.18
C PHE A 307 9.38 34.08 2.61
N ALA A 308 8.10 33.71 2.65
CA ALA A 308 7.03 34.61 3.09
C ALA A 308 7.20 35.08 4.55
N ALA A 309 7.62 34.19 5.45
CA ALA A 309 7.92 34.52 6.84
C ALA A 309 9.08 35.52 6.98
N ALA A 310 9.96 35.60 5.98
CA ALA A 310 11.02 36.59 5.89
C ALA A 310 10.61 37.88 5.15
N GLY A 311 9.31 38.05 4.82
CA GLY A 311 8.80 39.20 4.07
C GLY A 311 9.18 39.18 2.58
N LEU A 312 9.59 38.03 2.04
CA LEU A 312 10.01 37.86 0.65
C LEU A 312 8.97 37.05 -0.13
N THR A 313 8.88 37.29 -1.43
CA THR A 313 8.22 36.34 -2.32
C THR A 313 9.08 35.09 -2.50
N ALA A 314 8.47 33.95 -2.77
CA ALA A 314 9.21 32.75 -3.13
C ALA A 314 10.06 32.98 -4.38
N PRO A 315 11.26 32.38 -4.48
CA PRO A 315 12.11 32.53 -5.66
C PRO A 315 11.47 31.90 -6.89
N TRP A 316 11.76 32.46 -8.06
CA TRP A 316 11.27 31.91 -9.32
C TRP A 316 12.08 30.67 -9.73
N PRO A 317 11.44 29.51 -9.99
CA PRO A 317 12.14 28.33 -10.44
C PRO A 317 12.57 28.47 -11.90
N VAL A 318 13.85 28.20 -12.18
CA VAL A 318 14.33 27.96 -13.54
C VAL A 318 13.94 26.55 -13.99
N VAL A 319 13.89 25.61 -13.05
CA VAL A 319 13.42 24.23 -13.26
C VAL A 319 12.49 23.84 -12.11
N GLU A 320 11.37 23.19 -12.44
CA GLU A 320 10.47 22.59 -11.45
C GLU A 320 10.54 21.07 -11.52
N SER A 321 11.12 20.43 -10.51
CA SER A 321 11.26 18.97 -10.44
C SER A 321 11.36 18.48 -9.01
N ALA A 322 10.76 17.31 -8.75
CA ALA A 322 10.98 16.54 -7.51
C ALA A 322 11.77 15.24 -7.78
N ASP A 323 12.24 15.06 -9.01
CA ASP A 323 13.03 13.90 -9.41
C ASP A 323 14.49 14.08 -9.00
N LEU A 324 15.01 13.19 -8.15
CA LEU A 324 16.36 13.30 -7.60
C LEU A 324 17.45 13.12 -8.65
N ALA A 325 17.22 12.31 -9.70
CA ALA A 325 18.20 12.14 -10.77
C ALA A 325 18.32 13.42 -11.60
N VAL A 326 17.19 14.09 -11.87
CA VAL A 326 17.17 15.41 -12.52
C VAL A 326 17.86 16.46 -11.64
N ILE A 327 17.49 16.55 -10.35
CA ILE A 327 18.08 17.52 -9.41
C ILE A 327 19.59 17.31 -9.30
N ARG A 328 20.05 16.08 -9.02
CA ARG A 328 21.47 15.73 -8.97
C ARG A 328 22.20 16.12 -10.25
N GLY A 329 21.67 15.72 -11.41
CA GLY A 329 22.29 15.96 -12.71
C GLY A 329 22.40 17.45 -13.06
N LEU A 330 21.48 18.29 -12.57
CA LEU A 330 21.54 19.75 -12.76
C LEU A 330 22.53 20.38 -11.78
N LEU A 331 22.44 20.04 -10.49
CA LEU A 331 23.28 20.64 -9.47
C LEU A 331 24.75 20.39 -9.73
N VAL A 332 25.17 19.14 -9.98
CA VAL A 332 26.59 18.79 -10.17
C VAL A 332 27.24 19.51 -11.37
N ARG A 333 26.45 20.03 -12.32
CA ARG A 333 26.93 20.63 -13.58
C ARG A 333 26.58 22.10 -13.75
N SER A 334 26.05 22.77 -12.73
CA SER A 334 25.64 24.18 -12.85
C SER A 334 25.70 24.95 -11.53
N ASP A 335 25.51 26.26 -11.62
CA ASP A 335 25.36 27.16 -10.47
C ASP A 335 23.90 27.28 -10.01
N MET A 336 23.12 26.22 -10.23
CA MET A 336 21.76 26.16 -9.70
C MET A 336 21.76 25.75 -8.22
N LEU A 337 20.75 26.23 -7.50
CA LEU A 337 20.47 25.85 -6.13
C LEU A 337 19.23 24.96 -6.07
N ALA A 338 19.20 24.02 -5.12
CA ALA A 338 18.00 23.29 -4.78
C ALA A 338 17.76 23.30 -3.27
N ALA A 339 16.49 23.44 -2.88
CA ALA A 339 16.05 23.20 -1.51
C ALA A 339 15.47 21.79 -1.41
N VAL A 340 16.15 20.91 -0.68
CA VAL A 340 15.80 19.48 -0.56
C VAL A 340 16.08 18.97 0.85
N SER A 341 15.57 17.79 1.20
CA SER A 341 16.04 17.10 2.42
C SER A 341 17.45 16.56 2.20
N ALA A 342 18.34 16.79 3.16
CA ALA A 342 19.75 16.45 3.00
C ALA A 342 19.98 14.95 2.81
N HIS A 343 19.13 14.12 3.43
CA HIS A 343 19.17 12.66 3.28
C HIS A 343 18.92 12.17 1.84
N GLN A 344 18.30 12.98 0.97
CA GLN A 344 18.02 12.58 -0.41
C GLN A 344 19.26 12.53 -1.31
N LEU A 345 20.31 13.27 -0.94
CA LEU A 345 21.56 13.37 -1.70
C LEU A 345 22.76 13.13 -0.77
N ALA A 346 22.58 12.22 0.20
CA ALA A 346 23.57 11.95 1.23
C ALA A 346 24.90 11.46 0.66
N TYR A 347 24.89 10.67 -0.42
CA TYR A 347 26.10 10.16 -1.06
C TYR A 347 26.88 11.28 -1.79
N GLU A 348 26.17 12.18 -2.47
CA GLU A 348 26.76 13.34 -3.15
C GLU A 348 27.33 14.34 -2.14
N ILE A 349 26.66 14.51 -1.00
CA ILE A 349 27.16 15.35 0.10
C ILE A 349 28.40 14.72 0.73
N ALA A 350 28.36 13.40 1.02
CA ALA A 350 29.48 12.69 1.64
C ALA A 350 30.73 12.66 0.73
N SER A 351 30.55 12.53 -0.58
CA SER A 351 31.64 12.61 -1.57
C SER A 351 32.08 14.05 -1.88
N GLY A 352 31.35 15.05 -1.37
CA GLY A 352 31.58 16.47 -1.61
C GLY A 352 31.27 16.92 -3.05
N GLU A 353 30.61 16.10 -3.88
CA GLU A 353 30.09 16.54 -5.20
C GLU A 353 29.07 17.67 -5.04
N LEU A 354 28.25 17.57 -3.99
CA LEU A 354 27.32 18.60 -3.55
C LEU A 354 27.71 19.10 -2.16
N GLN A 355 27.50 20.38 -1.90
CA GLN A 355 27.80 21.02 -0.63
C GLN A 355 26.56 21.73 -0.11
N ARG A 356 26.33 21.61 1.20
CA ARG A 356 25.28 22.36 1.90
C ARG A 356 25.73 23.82 2.00
N LEU A 357 24.89 24.74 1.54
CA LEU A 357 25.11 26.16 1.78
C LEU A 357 24.79 26.48 3.26
N PRO A 358 25.58 27.34 3.93
CA PRO A 358 25.36 27.71 5.33
C PRO A 358 24.21 28.72 5.47
N LEU A 359 23.01 28.34 5.04
CA LEU A 359 21.78 29.12 5.15
C LEU A 359 20.64 28.24 5.66
N ALA A 360 20.07 28.60 6.80
CA ALA A 360 18.93 27.90 7.39
C ALA A 360 17.64 28.22 6.63
N LEU A 361 16.75 27.23 6.54
CA LEU A 361 15.40 27.35 5.99
C LEU A 361 14.37 27.09 7.11
N PRO A 362 14.11 28.07 7.99
CA PRO A 362 13.24 27.88 9.14
C PRO A 362 11.80 27.51 8.71
N GLY A 363 11.14 26.68 9.53
CA GLY A 363 9.76 26.25 9.26
C GLY A 363 9.63 25.20 8.15
N THR A 364 10.73 24.65 7.65
CA THR A 364 10.73 23.55 6.66
C THR A 364 10.85 22.16 7.28
N ALA A 365 10.88 22.08 8.61
CA ALA A 365 10.90 20.83 9.37
C ALA A 365 9.65 19.99 9.09
N ARG A 366 9.83 18.68 8.90
CA ARG A 366 8.73 17.73 8.75
C ARG A 366 9.04 16.39 9.40
N ALA A 367 8.03 15.81 10.01
CA ALA A 367 8.10 14.45 10.51
C ALA A 367 8.12 13.45 9.35
N ILE A 368 9.08 12.54 9.40
CA ILE A 368 9.27 11.43 8.48
C ILE A 368 8.97 10.16 9.26
N GLY A 369 8.24 9.23 8.65
CA GLY A 369 7.80 8.05 9.36
C GLY A 369 7.09 7.02 8.50
N LEU A 370 6.43 6.09 9.18
CA LEU A 370 5.64 5.03 8.58
C LEU A 370 4.16 5.40 8.61
N MET A 371 3.47 5.26 7.49
CA MET A 371 2.03 5.51 7.37
C MET A 371 1.32 4.22 6.97
N GLN A 372 0.19 3.94 7.60
CA GLN A 372 -0.62 2.77 7.34
C GLN A 372 -2.11 3.10 7.48
N ARG A 373 -2.98 2.24 6.95
CA ARG A 373 -4.42 2.39 7.14
C ARG A 373 -4.79 2.10 8.60
N SER A 374 -5.66 2.93 9.18
CA SER A 374 -6.20 2.69 10.52
C SER A 374 -6.89 1.32 10.60
N GLY A 375 -6.59 0.57 11.66
CA GLY A 375 -7.14 -0.76 11.89
C GLY A 375 -6.73 -1.82 10.87
N CYS A 376 -5.63 -1.65 10.12
CA CYS A 376 -5.07 -2.72 9.29
C CYS A 376 -4.42 -3.81 10.15
N LEU A 377 -4.45 -5.05 9.64
CA LEU A 377 -3.68 -6.16 10.21
C LEU A 377 -2.46 -6.38 9.31
N GLN A 378 -1.30 -5.87 9.73
CA GLN A 378 -0.07 -6.02 8.96
C GLN A 378 0.33 -7.49 8.84
N SER A 379 0.94 -7.87 7.71
CA SER A 379 1.53 -9.19 7.57
C SER A 379 2.81 -9.30 8.42
N PRO A 380 3.18 -10.49 8.91
CA PRO A 380 4.43 -10.67 9.64
C PRO A 380 5.66 -10.18 8.86
N ALA A 381 5.67 -10.37 7.54
CA ALA A 381 6.73 -9.87 6.66
C ALA A 381 6.78 -8.34 6.59
N ALA A 382 5.63 -7.66 6.52
CA ALA A 382 5.57 -6.20 6.56
C ALA A 382 6.05 -5.66 7.91
N VAL A 383 5.63 -6.27 9.02
CA VAL A 383 6.08 -5.90 10.38
C VAL A 383 7.60 -6.02 10.51
N ALA A 384 8.19 -7.10 10.01
CA ALA A 384 9.63 -7.31 10.04
C ALA A 384 10.41 -6.29 9.18
N LEU A 385 9.90 -5.92 8.00
CA LEU A 385 10.50 -4.85 7.19
C LEU A 385 10.38 -3.48 7.87
N MET A 386 9.23 -3.18 8.49
CA MET A 386 9.05 -1.96 9.29
C MET A 386 10.03 -1.90 10.46
N ALA A 387 10.31 -3.03 11.12
CA ALA A 387 11.32 -3.11 12.18
C ALA A 387 12.74 -2.82 11.65
N CYS A 388 13.11 -3.35 10.49
CA CYS A 388 14.39 -3.03 9.83
C CYS A 388 14.50 -1.53 9.51
N ILE A 389 13.42 -0.90 9.06
CA ILE A 389 13.38 0.55 8.81
C ILE A 389 13.63 1.34 10.10
N ARG A 390 12.96 0.98 11.21
CA ARG A 390 13.19 1.62 12.51
C ARG A 390 14.64 1.51 12.94
N GLN A 391 15.22 0.30 12.84
CA GLN A 391 16.62 0.07 13.20
C GLN A 391 17.58 0.95 12.37
N VAL A 392 17.40 1.00 11.05
CA VAL A 392 18.23 1.83 10.16
C VAL A 392 18.16 3.32 10.54
N ILE A 393 16.97 3.81 10.91
CA ILE A 393 16.80 5.20 11.34
C ILE A 393 17.49 5.45 12.69
N THR A 394 17.34 4.56 13.66
CA THR A 394 17.98 4.70 14.99
C THR A 394 19.50 4.67 14.93
N GLU A 395 20.09 3.93 13.99
CA GLU A 395 21.55 3.90 13.79
C GLU A 395 22.11 5.13 13.04
N GLN A 396 21.23 5.91 12.40
CA GLN A 396 21.60 7.11 11.63
C GLN A 396 21.29 8.43 12.37
N ALA A 397 20.45 8.37 13.41
CA ALA A 397 20.17 9.46 14.34
C ALA A 397 21.31 9.60 15.37
#